data_AF-A0A1W9UG43-F1
#
_entry.id   AF-A0A1W9UG43-F1
#
_cell.length_a   1.000
_cell.length_b   1.000
_cell.length_c   1.000
_cell.angle_alpha   90.00
_cell.angle_beta   90.00
_cell.angle_gamma   90.00
#
_symmetry.space_group_name_H-M   'P 1'
#
loop_
_entity.id
_entity.type
_entity.pdbx_description
1 polymer ?
#
loop_
_entity_poly.entity_id
_entity_poly.type
_entity_poly.pdbx_seq_one_letter_code
_entity_poly.pdbx_strand_id
1 'polypeptide(L)'
;MNDVFEFLIDGTSGLAPGGVEGACIVTGVCSVGTVGKGYLLGKSSDLEALLGVGPLVDRLRDLFAAGGQAPIAIAVPVAGLAGAYVSAVTQTGTGPLATSSGVVAESADVIVRIASDGAAGTAKYELSENGGANFAEAIVVPVNGQITLGSTGITLTLAEGSLVAADEYALLIRNEIGPVVKIGTGPDISTAGTPLAAAEVALRITAGGGHNVGTYQISVDGDNFGPIRTIPVDGLIAVGSTGVTITVPDQEMVLGDSYTFNVLAPVPSISAVLTTIEQPLSLYDVEFVYVVGASDSADWAAMGAKADVLWNLHRPTFFICESRLPYANETLDDWAAALIADKQGFAHRFVSCVTAHGEVSDSTGKRLVRNWAGLFSGRLLSIPVMRAPGRVRDGGISQGSLPDLYTEGHQSQLESNGYVTAKHYAGLSSAYWGDEKTLADVTSDYQYLTVLRTVFKAVRKARIAALKSMYDEAGDPVAEGGAAGLNYLKANIETALNTMVAAVPCELAAGLANIPNGQDIVNNGVAVELDLIGIPIIRKIKLFARYIYAGSGFDPRLQG
;
A
#
# COMPACT_ATOMS: atom_id res chain seq x y z
N MET A 1 -55.73 18.67 -9.03
CA MET A 1 -54.63 19.34 -8.31
C MET A 1 -53.43 19.17 -9.20
N ASN A 2 -53.31 20.06 -10.18
CA ASN A 2 -52.28 20.02 -11.22
C ASN A 2 -51.07 20.73 -10.63
N ASP A 3 -50.02 19.98 -10.35
CA ASP A 3 -48.76 20.54 -9.85
C ASP A 3 -47.63 20.24 -10.84
N VAL A 4 -46.70 21.17 -10.96
CA VAL A 4 -45.57 21.12 -11.88
C VAL A 4 -44.31 21.01 -11.05
N PHE A 5 -43.57 19.92 -11.20
CA PHE A 5 -42.23 19.80 -10.62
C PHE A 5 -41.23 20.46 -11.57
N GLU A 6 -40.70 21.61 -11.16
CA GLU A 6 -39.56 22.25 -11.79
C GLU A 6 -38.26 21.71 -11.18
N PHE A 7 -37.44 21.04 -11.99
CA PHE A 7 -36.06 20.74 -11.64
C PHE A 7 -35.17 21.85 -12.22
N LEU A 8 -34.86 22.85 -11.40
CA LEU A 8 -33.80 23.81 -11.70
C LEU A 8 -32.45 23.10 -11.58
N ILE A 9 -31.90 22.64 -12.71
CA ILE A 9 -30.48 22.30 -12.80
C ILE A 9 -29.75 23.61 -13.02
N ASP A 10 -29.03 24.07 -11.99
CA ASP A 10 -28.21 25.27 -12.03
C ASP A 10 -27.15 25.16 -13.14
N GLY A 11 -27.25 26.06 -14.13
CA GLY A 11 -26.32 26.28 -15.22
C GLY A 11 -24.96 26.88 -14.80
N THR A 12 -24.60 26.80 -13.51
CA THR A 12 -23.30 27.21 -12.96
C THR A 12 -22.46 26.03 -12.48
N SER A 13 -22.75 24.80 -12.92
CA SER A 13 -21.93 23.61 -12.66
C SER A 13 -20.62 23.53 -13.50
N GLY A 14 -20.22 24.62 -14.16
CA GLY A 14 -18.99 24.68 -14.97
C GLY A 14 -17.77 25.33 -14.28
N LEU A 15 -17.95 26.00 -13.14
CA LEU A 15 -16.86 26.77 -12.48
C LEU A 15 -16.89 26.74 -10.93
N ALA A 16 -17.70 25.87 -10.33
CA ALA A 16 -17.38 25.36 -9.00
C ALA A 16 -16.42 24.18 -9.20
N PRO A 17 -15.24 24.15 -8.55
CA PRO A 17 -14.46 22.92 -8.52
C PRO A 17 -15.39 21.83 -7.98
N GLY A 18 -15.78 20.87 -8.81
CA GLY A 18 -16.40 19.65 -8.31
C GLY A 18 -15.50 19.16 -7.17
N GLY A 19 -16.09 18.92 -6.00
CA GLY A 19 -15.35 18.69 -4.76
C GLY A 19 -14.35 17.55 -4.91
N VAL A 20 -13.11 17.89 -5.26
CA VAL A 20 -11.93 17.01 -5.29
C VAL A 20 -11.34 16.80 -3.89
N GLU A 21 -12.06 17.26 -2.87
CA GLU A 21 -11.74 17.12 -1.46
C GLU A 21 -12.33 15.78 -0.99
N GLY A 22 -11.47 14.83 -0.59
CA GLY A 22 -11.93 13.53 -0.06
C GLY A 22 -12.23 12.46 -1.10
N ALA A 23 -11.58 12.49 -2.27
CA ALA A 23 -11.55 11.37 -3.21
C ALA A 23 -10.11 10.87 -3.42
N CYS A 24 -9.96 9.55 -3.48
CA CYS A 24 -8.67 8.89 -3.76
C CYS A 24 -8.79 7.90 -4.91
N ILE A 25 -7.66 7.59 -5.55
CA ILE A 25 -7.55 6.37 -6.35
C ILE A 25 -7.05 5.25 -5.43
N VAL A 26 -7.65 4.07 -5.52
CA VAL A 26 -7.12 2.85 -4.91
C VAL A 26 -6.82 1.87 -6.03
N THR A 27 -5.58 1.40 -6.11
CA THR A 27 -5.13 0.56 -7.22
C THR A 27 -4.49 -0.72 -6.72
N GLY A 28 -4.84 -1.85 -7.34
CA GLY A 28 -4.41 -3.17 -6.90
C GLY A 28 -5.08 -4.29 -7.69
N VAL A 29 -4.82 -5.53 -7.28
CA VAL A 29 -5.32 -6.72 -7.97
C VAL A 29 -6.73 -7.09 -7.50
N CYS A 30 -7.60 -7.44 -8.44
CA CYS A 30 -8.91 -8.04 -8.20
C CYS A 30 -9.24 -9.06 -9.31
N SER A 31 -10.18 -9.98 -9.06
CA SER A 31 -10.45 -11.11 -9.96
C SER A 31 -11.37 -10.82 -11.15
N VAL A 32 -12.20 -9.76 -11.10
CA VAL A 32 -13.22 -9.49 -12.14
C VAL A 32 -13.01 -8.15 -12.85
N GLY A 33 -12.52 -7.13 -12.13
CA GLY A 33 -12.41 -5.77 -12.66
C GLY A 33 -11.54 -5.66 -13.92
N THR A 34 -11.88 -4.73 -14.81
CA THR A 34 -11.10 -4.46 -16.02
C THR A 34 -9.85 -3.65 -15.68
N VAL A 35 -8.68 -4.17 -16.03
CA VAL A 35 -7.38 -3.52 -15.79
C VAL A 35 -7.35 -2.11 -16.39
N GLY A 36 -6.90 -1.13 -15.59
CA GLY A 36 -6.78 0.29 -15.99
C GLY A 36 -8.09 1.08 -16.03
N LYS A 37 -9.25 0.42 -15.88
CA LYS A 37 -10.55 1.12 -15.81
C LYS A 37 -10.77 1.67 -14.39
N GLY A 38 -11.09 2.95 -14.28
CA GLY A 38 -11.53 3.56 -13.02
C GLY A 38 -13.00 3.28 -12.71
N TYR A 39 -13.27 2.70 -11.54
CA TYR A 39 -14.62 2.45 -11.00
C TYR A 39 -14.88 3.44 -9.87
N LEU A 40 -15.87 4.32 -10.02
CA LEU A 40 -16.27 5.23 -8.96
C LEU A 40 -17.15 4.50 -7.95
N LEU A 41 -16.69 4.40 -6.70
CA LEU A 41 -17.29 3.57 -5.66
C LEU A 41 -17.52 4.39 -4.39
N GLY A 42 -18.56 4.01 -3.66
CA GLY A 42 -18.85 4.49 -2.31
C GLY A 42 -19.20 3.34 -1.38
N LYS A 43 -19.56 3.67 -0.15
CA LYS A 43 -19.81 2.69 0.93
C LYS A 43 -20.86 1.62 0.60
N SER A 44 -21.83 1.94 -0.25
CA SER A 44 -22.92 1.03 -0.64
C SER A 44 -22.69 0.33 -1.99
N SER A 45 -21.52 0.51 -2.61
CA SER A 45 -21.20 -0.14 -3.88
C SER A 45 -21.03 -1.66 -3.69
N ASP A 46 -21.57 -2.44 -4.62
CA ASP A 46 -21.39 -3.90 -4.66
C ASP A 46 -20.00 -4.24 -5.20
N LEU A 47 -19.03 -4.34 -4.28
CA LEU A 47 -17.63 -4.60 -4.63
C LEU A 47 -17.44 -5.99 -5.23
N GLU A 48 -18.19 -6.98 -4.77
CA GLU A 48 -18.04 -8.36 -5.24
C GLU A 48 -18.53 -8.50 -6.68
N ALA A 49 -19.69 -7.92 -7.01
CA ALA A 49 -20.19 -7.95 -8.39
C ALA A 49 -19.29 -7.15 -9.37
N LEU A 50 -18.70 -6.04 -8.92
CA LEU A 50 -17.93 -5.15 -9.79
C LEU A 50 -16.46 -5.56 -9.94
N LEU A 51 -15.86 -6.06 -8.87
CA LEU A 51 -14.41 -6.32 -8.78
C LEU A 51 -14.08 -7.77 -8.41
N GLY A 52 -15.03 -8.54 -7.90
CA GLY A 52 -14.82 -9.92 -7.46
C GLY A 52 -14.16 -10.00 -6.10
N VAL A 53 -13.04 -10.70 -6.03
CA VAL A 53 -12.22 -10.85 -4.81
C VAL A 53 -10.78 -10.43 -5.07
N GLY A 54 -10.02 -10.27 -4.00
CA GLY A 54 -8.59 -10.00 -4.04
C GLY A 54 -8.19 -8.78 -3.21
N PRO A 55 -6.89 -8.47 -3.15
CA PRO A 55 -6.35 -7.43 -2.28
C PRO A 55 -7.03 -6.07 -2.44
N LEU A 56 -7.31 -5.66 -3.68
CA LEU A 56 -7.99 -4.38 -3.94
C LEU A 56 -9.36 -4.34 -3.26
N VAL A 57 -10.13 -5.43 -3.33
CA VAL A 57 -11.47 -5.52 -2.75
C VAL A 57 -11.41 -5.49 -1.23
N ASP A 58 -10.48 -6.24 -0.65
CA ASP A 58 -10.24 -6.26 0.80
C ASP A 58 -9.91 -4.87 1.32
N ARG A 59 -9.00 -4.15 0.65
CA ARG A 59 -8.61 -2.78 1.04
C ARG A 59 -9.70 -1.74 0.83
N LEU A 60 -10.56 -1.91 -0.18
CA LEU A 60 -11.72 -1.04 -0.36
C LEU A 60 -12.76 -1.25 0.75
N ARG A 61 -12.98 -2.49 1.22
CA ARG A 61 -13.83 -2.76 2.39
C ARG A 61 -13.28 -2.04 3.63
N ASP A 62 -11.98 -2.15 3.86
CA ASP A 62 -11.30 -1.48 4.98
C ASP A 62 -11.44 0.05 4.87
N LEU A 63 -11.19 0.61 3.69
CA LEU A 63 -11.34 2.04 3.41
C LEU A 63 -12.77 2.52 3.67
N PHE A 64 -13.80 1.81 3.18
CA PHE A 64 -15.19 2.23 3.39
C PHE A 64 -15.69 2.00 4.82
N ALA A 65 -15.10 1.07 5.56
CA ALA A 65 -15.36 0.89 6.98
C ALA A 65 -14.82 2.08 7.81
N ALA A 66 -13.66 2.62 7.45
CA ALA A 66 -13.02 3.77 8.13
C ALA A 66 -13.38 5.14 7.51
N GLY A 67 -13.95 5.16 6.30
CA GLY A 67 -14.17 6.33 5.43
C GLY A 67 -15.23 7.35 5.86
N GLY A 68 -15.82 7.20 7.05
CA GLY A 68 -16.91 8.06 7.51
C GLY A 68 -18.25 7.78 6.80
N GLN A 69 -19.03 8.84 6.56
CA GLN A 69 -20.41 8.75 6.07
C GLN A 69 -20.52 8.60 4.55
N ALA A 70 -19.72 9.34 3.79
CA ALA A 70 -19.78 9.37 2.33
C ALA A 70 -18.39 9.32 1.67
N PRO A 71 -17.55 8.30 1.98
CA PRO A 71 -16.27 8.14 1.30
C PRO A 71 -16.47 7.84 -0.19
N ILE A 72 -15.64 8.45 -1.03
CA ILE A 72 -15.58 8.19 -2.46
C ILE A 72 -14.18 7.69 -2.81
N ALA A 73 -14.11 6.53 -3.48
CA ALA A 73 -12.87 5.98 -3.99
C ALA A 73 -13.02 5.60 -5.46
N ILE A 74 -11.97 5.82 -6.24
CA ILE A 74 -11.86 5.34 -7.62
C ILE A 74 -10.99 4.09 -7.61
N ALA A 75 -11.61 2.92 -7.70
CA ALA A 75 -10.87 1.67 -7.78
C ALA A 75 -10.32 1.47 -9.19
N VAL A 76 -9.03 1.15 -9.31
CA VAL A 76 -8.33 0.90 -10.57
C VAL A 76 -7.68 -0.48 -10.51
N PRO A 77 -8.30 -1.50 -11.13
CA PRO A 77 -7.72 -2.84 -11.21
C PRO A 77 -6.37 -2.86 -11.95
N VAL A 78 -5.46 -3.68 -11.46
CA VAL A 78 -4.12 -3.92 -12.02
C VAL A 78 -3.94 -5.42 -12.22
N ALA A 79 -3.17 -5.79 -13.25
CA ALA A 79 -2.76 -7.18 -13.43
C ALA A 79 -1.92 -7.65 -12.23
N GLY A 80 -2.23 -8.84 -11.71
CA GLY A 80 -1.48 -9.46 -10.62
C GLY A 80 -0.47 -10.49 -11.11
N LEU A 81 0.60 -10.64 -10.35
CA LEU A 81 1.56 -11.73 -10.41
C LEU A 81 1.34 -12.68 -9.22
N ALA A 82 1.81 -13.91 -9.35
CA ALA A 82 1.81 -14.89 -8.26
C ALA A 82 2.49 -14.30 -7.01
N GLY A 83 1.83 -14.41 -5.86
CA GLY A 83 2.41 -14.00 -4.59
C GLY A 83 3.51 -14.97 -4.18
N ALA A 84 4.69 -14.47 -3.83
CA ALA A 84 5.77 -15.29 -3.30
C ALA A 84 6.72 -14.42 -2.46
N TYR A 85 7.48 -15.05 -1.56
CA TYR A 85 8.55 -14.36 -0.85
C TYR A 85 9.72 -15.28 -0.50
N VAL A 86 10.86 -14.64 -0.28
CA VAL A 86 12.07 -15.24 0.29
C VAL A 86 12.43 -14.42 1.52
N SER A 87 12.57 -15.07 2.68
CA SER A 87 12.99 -14.37 3.90
C SER A 87 14.43 -13.90 3.79
N ALA A 88 14.83 -12.95 4.64
CA ALA A 88 16.25 -12.67 4.82
C ALA A 88 17.02 -13.93 5.22
N VAL A 89 18.29 -14.01 4.81
CA VAL A 89 19.18 -15.10 5.21
C VAL A 89 19.57 -14.88 6.67
N THR A 90 19.26 -15.85 7.51
CA THR A 90 19.74 -15.90 8.89
C THR A 90 21.01 -16.72 8.93
N GLN A 91 22.11 -16.11 9.37
CA GLN A 91 23.38 -16.79 9.54
C GLN A 91 23.62 -17.13 11.02
N THR A 92 24.00 -18.37 11.28
CA THR A 92 24.58 -18.79 12.55
C THR A 92 26.02 -19.21 12.30
N GLY A 93 26.98 -18.51 12.91
CA GLY A 93 28.40 -18.80 12.70
C GLY A 93 29.25 -17.54 12.45
N THR A 94 30.49 -17.73 12.00
CA THR A 94 31.47 -16.64 11.81
C THR A 94 31.98 -16.48 10.38
N GLY A 95 31.50 -17.31 9.46
CA GLY A 95 31.83 -17.26 8.05
C GLY A 95 31.28 -16.01 7.34
N PRO A 96 31.47 -15.94 6.02
CA PRO A 96 31.03 -14.80 5.22
C PRO A 96 29.50 -14.63 5.24
N LEU A 97 29.05 -13.38 5.19
CA LEU A 97 27.61 -13.08 5.01
C LEU A 97 27.10 -13.68 3.70
N ALA A 98 25.80 -13.95 3.61
CA ALA A 98 25.17 -14.46 2.40
C ALA A 98 23.92 -13.65 2.02
N THR A 99 23.62 -13.64 0.73
CA THR A 99 22.40 -13.06 0.16
C THR A 99 21.67 -14.08 -0.70
N SER A 100 20.37 -13.91 -0.88
CA SER A 100 19.56 -14.78 -1.74
C SER A 100 19.01 -13.99 -2.92
N SER A 101 18.91 -14.65 -4.08
CA SER A 101 18.28 -14.08 -5.27
C SER A 101 17.64 -15.17 -6.13
N GLY A 102 16.68 -14.80 -6.97
CA GLY A 102 15.99 -15.72 -7.87
C GLY A 102 14.49 -15.48 -7.90
N VAL A 103 13.78 -16.37 -8.59
CA VAL A 103 12.32 -16.39 -8.65
C VAL A 103 11.85 -17.68 -8.03
N VAL A 104 10.93 -17.58 -7.08
CA VAL A 104 10.41 -18.73 -6.34
C VAL A 104 9.65 -19.65 -7.30
N ALA A 105 10.07 -20.91 -7.36
CA ALA A 105 9.40 -21.99 -8.07
C ALA A 105 8.70 -22.97 -7.10
N GLU A 106 9.28 -23.18 -5.92
CA GLU A 106 8.78 -24.13 -4.92
C GLU A 106 8.99 -23.59 -3.50
N SER A 107 8.06 -23.91 -2.60
CA SER A 107 8.16 -23.57 -1.17
C SER A 107 9.12 -24.53 -0.47
N ALA A 108 10.03 -24.01 0.35
CA ALA A 108 10.95 -24.82 1.13
C ALA A 108 11.41 -24.11 2.42
N ASP A 109 11.80 -24.92 3.40
CA ASP A 109 12.45 -24.46 4.63
C ASP A 109 13.93 -24.79 4.50
N VAL A 110 14.71 -23.83 4.04
CA VAL A 110 16.08 -24.09 3.61
C VAL A 110 17.08 -23.90 4.74
N ILE A 111 17.96 -24.88 4.92
CA ILE A 111 19.19 -24.75 5.72
C ILE A 111 20.37 -25.22 4.86
N VAL A 112 21.33 -24.33 4.64
CA VAL A 112 22.65 -24.65 4.08
C VAL A 112 23.63 -24.73 5.22
N ARG A 113 24.18 -25.92 5.49
CA ARG A 113 25.19 -26.13 6.53
C ARG A 113 26.55 -26.38 5.90
N ILE A 114 27.57 -25.65 6.33
CA ILE A 114 28.95 -25.88 5.90
C ILE A 114 29.49 -27.14 6.58
N ALA A 115 29.85 -28.15 5.79
CA ALA A 115 30.32 -29.44 6.27
C ALA A 115 31.84 -29.48 6.50
N SER A 116 32.61 -28.60 5.84
CA SER A 116 34.07 -28.53 6.04
C SER A 116 34.61 -27.13 5.84
N ASP A 117 35.64 -26.76 6.61
CA ASP A 117 36.33 -25.47 6.48
C ASP A 117 37.00 -25.28 5.10
N GLY A 118 37.21 -24.02 4.71
CA GLY A 118 38.08 -23.66 3.60
C GLY A 118 37.49 -22.61 2.67
N ALA A 119 38.15 -22.38 1.53
CA ALA A 119 37.64 -21.50 0.49
C ALA A 119 36.54 -22.19 -0.34
N ALA A 120 35.71 -21.38 -0.99
CA ALA A 120 34.84 -21.83 -2.07
C ALA A 120 35.65 -22.61 -3.13
N GLY A 121 35.11 -23.72 -3.61
CA GLY A 121 35.79 -24.70 -4.46
C GLY A 121 36.54 -25.81 -3.73
N THR A 122 36.68 -25.73 -2.40
CA THR A 122 37.27 -26.80 -1.56
C THR A 122 36.36 -27.19 -0.41
N ALA A 123 35.79 -26.21 0.29
CA ALA A 123 34.82 -26.43 1.35
C ALA A 123 33.56 -27.14 0.82
N LYS A 124 32.92 -27.94 1.66
CA LYS A 124 31.68 -28.64 1.35
C LYS A 124 30.50 -28.07 2.12
N TYR A 125 29.30 -28.21 1.57
CA TYR A 125 28.04 -27.90 2.21
C TYR A 125 27.04 -29.05 2.07
N GLU A 126 26.10 -29.09 3.00
CA GLU A 126 24.91 -29.94 2.96
C GLU A 126 23.67 -29.05 2.87
N LEU A 127 22.69 -29.46 2.07
CA LEU A 127 21.44 -28.74 1.87
C LEU A 127 20.28 -29.50 2.52
N SER A 128 19.47 -28.80 3.30
CA SER A 128 18.15 -29.23 3.73
C SER A 128 17.09 -28.33 3.12
N GLU A 129 16.00 -28.93 2.63
CA GLU A 129 14.81 -28.22 2.09
C GLU A 129 13.58 -28.36 3.03
N ASN A 130 13.77 -29.02 4.17
CA ASN A 130 12.71 -29.36 5.13
C ASN A 130 13.08 -28.96 6.58
N GLY A 131 13.73 -27.81 6.75
CA GLY A 131 14.00 -27.22 8.06
C GLY A 131 15.00 -28.01 8.90
N GLY A 132 15.93 -28.72 8.26
CA GLY A 132 16.96 -29.52 8.93
C GLY A 132 16.52 -30.92 9.34
N ALA A 133 15.30 -31.35 9.01
CA ALA A 133 14.87 -32.72 9.31
C ALA A 133 15.73 -33.75 8.55
N ASN A 134 16.05 -33.48 7.29
CA ASN A 134 17.00 -34.27 6.50
C ASN A 134 17.99 -33.36 5.77
N PHE A 135 19.22 -33.85 5.56
CA PHE A 135 20.24 -33.19 4.76
C PHE A 135 20.66 -34.07 3.58
N ALA A 136 20.83 -33.45 2.41
CA ALA A 136 21.43 -34.07 1.25
C ALA A 136 22.93 -34.35 1.49
N GLU A 137 23.53 -35.15 0.60
CA GLU A 137 24.96 -35.47 0.66
C GLU A 137 25.84 -34.20 0.54
N ALA A 138 26.93 -34.16 1.31
CA ALA A 138 27.87 -33.04 1.32
C ALA A 138 28.59 -32.88 -0.03
N ILE A 139 28.36 -31.75 -0.70
CA ILE A 139 28.96 -31.40 -1.99
C ILE A 139 29.81 -30.14 -1.89
N VAL A 140 30.74 -29.94 -2.83
CA VAL A 140 31.66 -28.80 -2.83
C VAL A 140 30.89 -27.50 -3.09
N VAL A 141 31.15 -26.47 -2.28
CA VAL A 141 30.65 -25.11 -2.54
C VAL A 141 31.30 -24.62 -3.84
N PRO A 142 30.55 -24.20 -4.87
CA PRO A 142 31.11 -23.71 -6.13
C PRO A 142 32.08 -22.55 -5.92
N VAL A 143 33.12 -22.44 -6.76
CA VAL A 143 34.19 -21.41 -6.61
C VAL A 143 33.66 -19.98 -6.59
N ASN A 144 32.54 -19.73 -7.28
CA ASN A 144 31.86 -18.43 -7.29
C ASN A 144 30.99 -18.16 -6.04
N GLY A 145 30.98 -19.07 -5.05
CA GLY A 145 30.21 -18.93 -3.81
C GLY A 145 28.69 -19.06 -3.99
N GLN A 146 28.22 -19.48 -5.16
CA GLN A 146 26.79 -19.59 -5.47
C GLN A 146 26.28 -21.01 -5.27
N ILE A 147 25.25 -21.15 -4.46
CA ILE A 147 24.61 -22.42 -4.10
C ILE A 147 23.15 -22.37 -4.56
N THR A 148 22.79 -23.23 -5.51
CA THR A 148 21.38 -23.42 -5.89
C THR A 148 20.64 -24.18 -4.81
N LEU A 149 19.49 -23.67 -4.38
CA LEU A 149 18.70 -24.25 -3.29
C LEU A 149 17.68 -25.23 -3.86
N GLY A 150 18.13 -26.42 -4.26
CA GLY A 150 17.24 -27.48 -4.77
C GLY A 150 16.44 -27.06 -6.00
N SER A 151 15.15 -27.40 -6.03
CA SER A 151 14.19 -27.01 -7.08
C SER A 151 13.49 -25.67 -6.83
N THR A 152 13.85 -24.96 -5.76
CA THR A 152 13.16 -23.74 -5.31
C THR A 152 13.27 -22.55 -6.26
N GLY A 153 14.23 -22.57 -7.20
CA GLY A 153 14.53 -21.45 -8.10
C GLY A 153 15.36 -20.32 -7.47
N ILE A 154 15.75 -20.47 -6.19
CA ILE A 154 16.56 -19.50 -5.45
C ILE A 154 18.02 -19.93 -5.38
N THR A 155 18.92 -18.95 -5.47
CA THR A 155 20.36 -19.11 -5.32
C THR A 155 20.84 -18.31 -4.11
N LEU A 156 21.53 -18.99 -3.19
CA LEU A 156 22.29 -18.38 -2.10
C LEU A 156 23.67 -17.99 -2.63
N THR A 157 24.07 -16.73 -2.43
CA THR A 157 25.40 -16.23 -2.78
C THR A 157 26.14 -15.85 -1.51
N LEU A 158 27.23 -16.57 -1.24
CA LEU A 158 28.14 -16.30 -0.13
C LEU A 158 29.11 -15.18 -0.53
N ALA A 159 29.34 -14.23 0.37
CA ALA A 159 30.39 -13.22 0.18
C ALA A 159 31.78 -13.87 0.16
N GLU A 160 32.77 -13.15 -0.38
CA GLU A 160 34.15 -13.61 -0.36
C GLU A 160 34.65 -13.80 1.09
N GLY A 161 35.21 -14.97 1.39
CA GLY A 161 35.70 -15.30 2.72
C GLY A 161 36.03 -16.78 2.88
N SER A 162 36.58 -17.13 4.04
CA SER A 162 36.77 -18.53 4.43
C SER A 162 35.49 -19.06 5.06
N LEU A 163 35.00 -20.19 4.53
CA LEU A 163 33.85 -20.90 5.07
C LEU A 163 34.30 -21.70 6.29
N VAL A 164 33.45 -21.70 7.32
CA VAL A 164 33.72 -22.35 8.61
C VAL A 164 32.75 -23.50 8.80
N ALA A 165 33.26 -24.66 9.18
CA ALA A 165 32.45 -25.85 9.42
C ALA A 165 31.41 -25.59 10.52
N ALA A 166 30.23 -26.17 10.34
CA ALA A 166 29.03 -25.99 11.16
C ALA A 166 28.38 -24.60 11.10
N ASP A 167 28.87 -23.66 10.28
CA ASP A 167 28.10 -22.47 9.95
C ASP A 167 26.81 -22.86 9.21
N GLU A 168 25.71 -22.21 9.57
CA GLU A 168 24.39 -22.44 8.96
C GLU A 168 23.82 -21.15 8.39
N TYR A 169 23.26 -21.26 7.18
CA TYR A 169 22.52 -20.20 6.50
C TYR A 169 21.09 -20.70 6.28
N ALA A 170 20.14 -20.09 6.98
CA ALA A 170 18.74 -20.47 6.96
C ALA A 170 17.88 -19.39 6.30
N LEU A 171 16.90 -19.81 5.49
CA LEU A 171 15.92 -18.93 4.87
C LEU A 171 14.62 -19.68 4.57
N LEU A 172 13.50 -18.98 4.62
CA LEU A 172 12.21 -19.48 4.19
C LEU A 172 11.90 -19.04 2.78
N ILE A 173 11.41 -19.99 1.97
CA ILE A 173 10.93 -19.74 0.62
C ILE A 173 9.46 -20.15 0.59
N ARG A 174 8.59 -19.23 0.16
CA ARG A 174 7.15 -19.48 0.04
C ARG A 174 6.65 -19.06 -1.33
N ASN A 175 6.00 -20.00 -2.02
CA ASN A 175 5.22 -19.78 -3.21
C ASN A 175 3.75 -19.39 -2.84
N GLU A 176 2.92 -19.17 -3.85
CA GLU A 176 1.56 -18.63 -3.74
C GLU A 176 0.61 -19.50 -2.90
N ILE A 177 0.82 -20.82 -2.91
CA ILE A 177 0.19 -21.76 -1.99
C ILE A 177 1.30 -22.31 -1.08
N GLY A 178 1.17 -22.04 0.21
CA GLY A 178 2.11 -22.51 1.23
C GLY A 178 2.04 -24.03 1.44
N PRO A 179 3.05 -24.60 2.13
CA PRO A 179 3.06 -26.04 2.42
C PRO A 179 1.88 -26.43 3.31
N VAL A 180 1.34 -27.63 3.06
CA VAL A 180 0.25 -28.20 3.87
C VAL A 180 0.82 -28.81 5.15
N VAL A 181 0.36 -28.31 6.29
CA VAL A 181 0.66 -28.87 7.60
C VAL A 181 -0.51 -29.75 8.05
N LYS A 182 -0.25 -31.04 8.26
CA LYS A 182 -1.22 -32.02 8.73
C LYS A 182 -1.04 -32.30 10.22
N ILE A 183 -2.15 -32.29 10.95
CA ILE A 183 -2.25 -32.84 12.31
C ILE A 183 -3.21 -34.03 12.23
N GLY A 184 -2.69 -35.24 12.40
CA GLY A 184 -3.48 -36.46 12.26
C GLY A 184 -2.72 -37.62 11.64
N THR A 185 -3.40 -38.76 11.47
CA THR A 185 -2.80 -40.00 10.94
C THR A 185 -3.36 -40.42 9.59
N GLY A 186 -4.34 -39.71 9.05
CA GLY A 186 -4.89 -39.95 7.73
C GLY A 186 -3.93 -39.54 6.60
N PRO A 187 -4.36 -39.74 5.35
CA PRO A 187 -3.53 -39.54 4.17
C PRO A 187 -3.23 -38.06 3.93
N ASP A 188 -2.18 -37.75 3.16
CA ASP A 188 -1.83 -36.37 2.80
C ASP A 188 -2.77 -35.84 1.70
N ILE A 189 -3.07 -34.54 1.75
CA ILE A 189 -3.81 -33.83 0.69
C ILE A 189 -2.82 -33.04 -0.18
N SER A 190 -3.24 -32.70 -1.39
CA SER A 190 -2.50 -31.76 -2.24
C SER A 190 -3.34 -30.54 -2.59
N THR A 191 -2.68 -29.45 -2.98
CA THR A 191 -3.32 -28.16 -3.26
C THR A 191 -2.81 -27.60 -4.58
N ALA A 192 -3.71 -27.04 -5.39
CA ALA A 192 -3.37 -26.41 -6.66
C ALA A 192 -4.38 -25.30 -7.00
N GLY A 193 -4.00 -24.42 -7.91
CA GLY A 193 -4.86 -23.33 -8.39
C GLY A 193 -4.06 -22.06 -8.63
N THR A 194 -4.74 -20.99 -9.02
CA THR A 194 -4.15 -19.66 -9.14
C THR A 194 -4.83 -18.75 -8.13
N PRO A 195 -4.13 -18.35 -7.05
CA PRO A 195 -4.71 -17.51 -6.02
C PRO A 195 -5.25 -16.18 -6.54
N LEU A 196 -6.51 -15.91 -6.20
CA LEU A 196 -7.22 -14.67 -6.46
C LEU A 196 -7.26 -13.76 -5.23
N ALA A 197 -7.12 -14.33 -4.03
CA ALA A 197 -7.17 -13.64 -2.76
C ALA A 197 -6.34 -14.39 -1.70
N ALA A 198 -5.91 -13.66 -0.67
CA ALA A 198 -5.26 -14.27 0.48
C ALA A 198 -6.27 -15.07 1.34
N ALA A 199 -5.78 -16.15 1.94
CA ALA A 199 -6.53 -16.97 2.88
C ALA A 199 -5.61 -17.68 3.87
N GLU A 200 -6.14 -17.89 5.08
CA GLU A 200 -5.59 -18.82 6.06
C GLU A 200 -6.53 -20.03 6.07
N VAL A 201 -6.09 -21.13 5.47
CA VAL A 201 -6.98 -22.27 5.21
C VAL A 201 -6.85 -23.27 6.33
N ALA A 202 -7.98 -23.66 6.92
CA ALA A 202 -8.06 -24.77 7.85
C ALA A 202 -9.15 -25.75 7.40
N LEU A 203 -8.75 -26.95 7.01
CA LEU A 203 -9.64 -28.08 6.73
C LEU A 203 -9.70 -28.97 7.97
N ARG A 204 -10.89 -29.39 8.36
CA ARG A 204 -11.12 -30.35 9.45
C ARG A 204 -12.03 -31.47 9.00
N ILE A 205 -11.61 -32.71 9.21
CA ILE A 205 -12.43 -33.89 8.94
C ILE A 205 -13.38 -34.11 10.12
N THR A 206 -14.68 -34.07 9.85
CA THR A 206 -15.77 -34.16 10.84
C THR A 206 -16.42 -35.55 10.89
N ALA A 207 -16.21 -36.37 9.87
CA ALA A 207 -16.48 -37.81 9.88
C ALA A 207 -15.48 -38.51 8.96
N GLY A 208 -14.88 -39.61 9.44
CA GLY A 208 -13.96 -40.40 8.62
C GLY A 208 -14.66 -41.12 7.47
N GLY A 209 -13.88 -41.49 6.46
CA GLY A 209 -14.35 -42.17 5.25
C GLY A 209 -13.71 -41.62 3.97
N GLY A 210 -13.88 -42.35 2.86
CA GLY A 210 -13.44 -41.91 1.54
C GLY A 210 -14.37 -40.88 0.91
N HIS A 211 -14.22 -40.68 -0.40
CA HIS A 211 -15.08 -39.79 -1.19
C HIS A 211 -16.56 -40.17 -1.06
N ASN A 212 -17.44 -39.17 -1.08
CA ASN A 212 -18.89 -39.31 -0.93
C ASN A 212 -19.36 -39.94 0.41
N VAL A 213 -18.46 -40.20 1.36
CA VAL A 213 -18.78 -40.79 2.68
C VAL A 213 -18.25 -39.91 3.81
N GLY A 214 -16.95 -39.58 3.79
CA GLY A 214 -16.34 -38.71 4.77
C GLY A 214 -16.91 -37.29 4.71
N THR A 215 -16.85 -36.57 5.83
CA THR A 215 -17.32 -35.18 5.91
C THR A 215 -16.24 -34.26 6.42
N TYR A 216 -16.30 -33.00 6.01
CA TYR A 216 -15.35 -31.96 6.38
C TYR A 216 -16.04 -30.62 6.67
N GLN A 217 -15.30 -29.75 7.35
CA GLN A 217 -15.54 -28.30 7.37
C GLN A 217 -14.27 -27.59 6.92
N ILE A 218 -14.43 -26.40 6.34
CA ILE A 218 -13.32 -25.56 5.88
C ILE A 218 -13.50 -24.13 6.38
N SER A 219 -12.41 -23.53 6.85
CA SER A 219 -12.25 -22.09 7.06
C SER A 219 -11.27 -21.51 6.04
N VAL A 220 -11.48 -20.25 5.65
CA VAL A 220 -10.59 -19.46 4.78
C VAL A 220 -9.94 -18.29 5.52
N ASP A 221 -10.10 -18.27 6.84
CA ASP A 221 -9.66 -17.22 7.75
C ASP A 221 -9.11 -17.80 9.07
N GLY A 222 -8.67 -19.06 9.05
CA GLY A 222 -8.14 -19.82 10.20
C GLY A 222 -9.20 -20.35 11.17
N ASP A 223 -10.17 -19.50 11.54
CA ASP A 223 -11.01 -19.73 12.72
C ASP A 223 -12.50 -19.96 12.42
N ASN A 224 -13.06 -19.34 11.38
CA ASN A 224 -14.50 -19.40 11.10
C ASN A 224 -14.82 -20.54 10.12
N PHE A 225 -15.21 -21.69 10.67
CA PHE A 225 -15.59 -22.86 9.88
C PHE A 225 -16.97 -22.72 9.23
N GLY A 226 -17.03 -23.02 7.93
CA GLY A 226 -18.28 -23.17 7.20
C GLY A 226 -19.11 -24.39 7.62
N PRO A 227 -20.25 -24.64 6.93
CA PRO A 227 -21.09 -25.80 7.22
C PRO A 227 -20.37 -27.11 6.93
N ILE A 228 -20.78 -28.18 7.62
CA ILE A 228 -20.32 -29.54 7.34
C ILE A 228 -20.75 -29.94 5.93
N ARG A 229 -19.81 -30.46 5.13
CA ARG A 229 -20.01 -30.93 3.76
C ARG A 229 -19.44 -32.34 3.61
N THR A 230 -20.01 -33.11 2.69
CA THR A 230 -19.44 -34.41 2.30
C THR A 230 -18.26 -34.19 1.36
N ILE A 231 -17.21 -34.99 1.48
CA ILE A 231 -16.09 -35.02 0.54
C ILE A 231 -16.66 -35.31 -0.86
N PRO A 232 -16.44 -34.44 -1.86
CA PRO A 232 -16.96 -34.65 -3.21
C PRO A 232 -16.48 -35.95 -3.84
N VAL A 233 -17.26 -36.47 -4.79
CA VAL A 233 -16.95 -37.75 -5.48
C VAL A 233 -15.67 -37.70 -6.30
N ASP A 234 -15.26 -36.51 -6.74
CA ASP A 234 -14.00 -36.28 -7.45
C ASP A 234 -12.83 -35.95 -6.51
N GLY A 235 -13.07 -35.89 -5.20
CA GLY A 235 -12.09 -35.51 -4.20
C GLY A 235 -11.68 -34.03 -4.24
N LEU A 236 -12.33 -33.18 -5.04
CA LEU A 236 -11.93 -31.79 -5.24
C LEU A 236 -12.75 -30.84 -4.34
N ILE A 237 -12.06 -30.16 -3.43
CA ILE A 237 -12.67 -29.19 -2.51
C ILE A 237 -12.19 -27.78 -2.88
N ALA A 238 -13.12 -26.94 -3.34
CA ALA A 238 -12.83 -25.52 -3.57
C ALA A 238 -12.64 -24.76 -2.25
N VAL A 239 -11.56 -23.98 -2.17
CA VAL A 239 -11.24 -23.12 -1.02
C VAL A 239 -11.96 -21.78 -1.17
N GLY A 240 -13.29 -21.80 -1.00
CA GLY A 240 -14.14 -20.61 -1.18
C GLY A 240 -13.95 -19.98 -2.57
N SER A 241 -13.80 -18.66 -2.61
CA SER A 241 -13.54 -17.87 -3.83
C SER A 241 -12.06 -17.57 -4.06
N THR A 242 -11.14 -18.24 -3.35
CA THR A 242 -9.69 -17.93 -3.39
C THR A 242 -9.01 -18.35 -4.68
N GLY A 243 -9.66 -19.17 -5.52
CA GLY A 243 -9.04 -19.75 -6.72
C GLY A 243 -8.19 -21.00 -6.46
N VAL A 244 -8.10 -21.46 -5.20
CA VAL A 244 -7.37 -22.66 -4.78
C VAL A 244 -8.32 -23.85 -4.61
N THR A 245 -7.85 -25.04 -4.96
CA THR A 245 -8.54 -26.32 -4.81
C THR A 245 -7.67 -27.29 -4.02
N ILE A 246 -8.27 -27.97 -3.05
CA ILE A 246 -7.69 -29.10 -2.33
C ILE A 246 -8.08 -30.39 -3.07
N THR A 247 -7.11 -31.27 -3.31
CA THR A 247 -7.34 -32.64 -3.78
C THR A 247 -7.19 -33.60 -2.62
N VAL A 248 -8.28 -34.26 -2.27
CA VAL A 248 -8.31 -35.35 -1.30
C VAL A 248 -8.00 -36.66 -2.04
N PRO A 249 -7.01 -37.46 -1.59
CA PRO A 249 -6.70 -38.73 -2.25
C PRO A 249 -7.87 -39.71 -2.15
N ASP A 250 -7.92 -40.70 -3.05
CA ASP A 250 -8.88 -41.81 -3.00
C ASP A 250 -8.47 -42.82 -1.91
N GLN A 251 -8.51 -42.36 -0.66
CA GLN A 251 -8.19 -43.09 0.56
C GLN A 251 -9.13 -42.63 1.68
N GLU A 252 -9.29 -43.46 2.72
CA GLU A 252 -10.16 -43.08 3.85
C GLU A 252 -9.52 -41.98 4.70
N MET A 253 -10.23 -40.86 4.83
CA MET A 253 -9.86 -39.79 5.76
C MET A 253 -10.19 -40.19 7.18
N VAL A 254 -9.40 -39.73 8.15
CA VAL A 254 -9.59 -40.05 9.57
C VAL A 254 -10.31 -38.90 10.28
N LEU A 255 -11.29 -39.24 11.12
CA LEU A 255 -12.01 -38.27 11.94
C LEU A 255 -11.06 -37.48 12.83
N GLY A 256 -11.19 -36.14 12.82
CA GLY A 256 -10.41 -35.25 13.67
C GLY A 256 -9.12 -34.76 13.03
N ASP A 257 -8.70 -35.33 11.90
CA ASP A 257 -7.56 -34.83 11.14
C ASP A 257 -7.80 -33.39 10.69
N SER A 258 -6.73 -32.60 10.72
CA SER A 258 -6.74 -31.22 10.28
C SER A 258 -5.57 -30.92 9.37
N TYR A 259 -5.83 -30.09 8.36
CA TYR A 259 -4.85 -29.65 7.38
C TYR A 259 -4.90 -28.13 7.30
N THR A 260 -3.75 -27.49 7.44
CA THR A 260 -3.64 -26.03 7.41
C THR A 260 -2.58 -25.58 6.41
N PHE A 261 -2.85 -24.48 5.72
CA PHE A 261 -1.90 -23.83 4.83
C PHE A 261 -2.32 -22.39 4.56
N ASN A 262 -1.36 -21.56 4.16
CA ASN A 262 -1.60 -20.17 3.80
C ASN A 262 -1.63 -20.00 2.28
N VAL A 263 -2.50 -19.12 1.81
CA VAL A 263 -2.57 -18.68 0.42
C VAL A 263 -2.13 -17.23 0.38
N LEU A 264 -1.06 -16.94 -0.37
CA LEU A 264 -0.61 -15.58 -0.59
C LEU A 264 -1.47 -14.93 -1.66
N ALA A 265 -1.83 -13.67 -1.42
CA ALA A 265 -2.53 -12.87 -2.39
C ALA A 265 -1.67 -12.57 -3.63
N PRO A 266 -2.28 -12.41 -4.81
CA PRO A 266 -1.57 -11.91 -5.98
C PRO A 266 -1.09 -10.47 -5.76
N VAL A 267 0.10 -10.14 -6.27
CA VAL A 267 0.75 -8.84 -6.08
C VAL A 267 0.94 -8.12 -7.42
N PRO A 268 0.70 -6.80 -7.50
CA PRO A 268 0.96 -6.06 -8.74
C PRO A 268 2.46 -5.71 -8.84
N SER A 269 2.98 -5.56 -10.05
CA SER A 269 4.28 -4.89 -10.24
C SER A 269 4.10 -3.38 -10.27
N ILE A 270 5.09 -2.63 -9.77
CA ILE A 270 5.00 -1.16 -9.79
C ILE A 270 4.90 -0.57 -11.20
N SER A 271 5.53 -1.20 -12.19
CA SER A 271 5.43 -0.78 -13.59
C SER A 271 3.99 -0.93 -14.13
N ALA A 272 3.30 -2.01 -13.77
CA ALA A 272 1.89 -2.21 -14.12
C ALA A 272 0.99 -1.20 -13.40
N VAL A 273 1.25 -0.94 -12.11
CA VAL A 273 0.52 0.08 -11.34
C VAL A 273 0.66 1.45 -12.00
N LEU A 274 1.87 1.94 -12.23
CA LEU A 274 2.09 3.28 -12.77
C LEU A 274 1.50 3.45 -14.18
N THR A 275 1.58 2.42 -15.01
CA THR A 275 0.98 2.43 -16.36
C THR A 275 -0.55 2.49 -16.30
N THR A 276 -1.18 1.73 -15.39
CA THR A 276 -2.65 1.62 -15.32
C THR A 276 -3.32 2.84 -14.70
N ILE A 277 -2.63 3.56 -13.81
CA ILE A 277 -3.18 4.78 -13.20
C ILE A 277 -3.07 6.03 -14.09
N GLU A 278 -2.32 6.00 -15.19
CA GLU A 278 -2.15 7.16 -16.09
C GLU A 278 -3.49 7.73 -16.59
N GLN A 279 -4.35 6.87 -17.14
CA GLN A 279 -5.64 7.31 -17.67
C GLN A 279 -6.57 7.81 -16.56
N PRO A 280 -6.81 7.08 -15.45
CA PRO A 280 -7.56 7.61 -14.31
C PRO A 280 -7.03 8.94 -13.79
N LEU A 281 -5.71 9.10 -13.63
CA LEU A 281 -5.11 10.36 -13.21
C LEU A 281 -5.31 11.46 -14.24
N SER A 282 -5.39 11.18 -15.54
CA SER A 282 -5.71 12.21 -16.55
C SER A 282 -7.13 12.78 -16.39
N LEU A 283 -8.06 11.97 -15.88
CA LEU A 283 -9.48 12.31 -15.73
C LEU A 283 -9.84 12.91 -14.37
N TYR A 284 -9.21 12.40 -13.30
CA TYR A 284 -9.59 12.71 -11.93
C TYR A 284 -8.43 13.36 -11.17
N ASP A 285 -8.65 14.55 -10.61
CA ASP A 285 -7.73 15.22 -9.69
C ASP A 285 -8.02 14.76 -8.26
N VAL A 286 -7.42 13.65 -7.86
CA VAL A 286 -7.61 13.03 -6.54
C VAL A 286 -6.60 13.53 -5.53
N GLU A 287 -6.92 13.44 -4.24
CA GLU A 287 -6.03 13.84 -3.15
C GLU A 287 -4.76 12.97 -3.08
N PHE A 288 -4.94 11.65 -3.18
CA PHE A 288 -3.86 10.66 -3.16
C PHE A 288 -4.19 9.43 -4.01
N VAL A 289 -3.13 8.68 -4.32
CA VAL A 289 -3.21 7.31 -4.85
C VAL A 289 -2.76 6.35 -3.77
N TYR A 290 -3.60 5.37 -3.44
CA TYR A 290 -3.26 4.27 -2.57
C TYR A 290 -2.95 3.03 -3.40
N VAL A 291 -1.71 2.56 -3.34
CA VAL A 291 -1.23 1.34 -4.01
C VAL A 291 -1.34 0.17 -3.04
N VAL A 292 -2.15 -0.82 -3.40
CA VAL A 292 -2.41 -2.02 -2.60
C VAL A 292 -1.39 -3.10 -2.92
N GLY A 293 -0.81 -3.68 -1.87
CA GLY A 293 0.26 -4.68 -1.95
C GLY A 293 1.53 -4.19 -1.26
N ALA A 294 2.33 -5.15 -0.79
CA ALA A 294 3.62 -4.86 -0.18
C ALA A 294 4.51 -4.09 -1.18
N SER A 295 5.22 -3.10 -0.66
CA SER A 295 6.10 -2.23 -1.44
C SER A 295 7.47 -2.12 -0.80
N ASP A 296 8.47 -1.89 -1.63
CA ASP A 296 9.87 -1.69 -1.24
C ASP A 296 10.42 -0.33 -1.71
N SER A 297 11.70 -0.09 -1.44
CA SER A 297 12.40 1.14 -1.83
C SER A 297 12.38 1.45 -3.33
N ALA A 298 12.36 0.44 -4.20
CA ALA A 298 12.27 0.63 -5.64
C ALA A 298 10.86 1.10 -6.04
N ASP A 299 9.83 0.53 -5.42
CA ASP A 299 8.45 0.95 -5.61
C ASP A 299 8.23 2.39 -5.16
N TRP A 300 8.79 2.75 -3.99
CA TRP A 300 8.71 4.10 -3.44
C TRP A 300 9.39 5.14 -4.33
N ALA A 301 10.54 4.80 -4.93
CA ALA A 301 11.21 5.67 -5.90
C ALA A 301 10.36 5.93 -7.14
N ALA A 302 9.71 4.89 -7.67
CA ALA A 302 8.85 5.03 -8.84
C ALA A 302 7.58 5.85 -8.54
N MET A 303 6.95 5.63 -7.38
CA MET A 303 5.84 6.45 -6.90
C MET A 303 6.25 7.91 -6.68
N GLY A 304 7.44 8.13 -6.09
CA GLY A 304 8.00 9.46 -5.88
C GLY A 304 8.21 10.22 -7.18
N ALA A 305 8.83 9.59 -8.17
CA ALA A 305 9.00 10.17 -9.50
C ALA A 305 7.65 10.55 -10.14
N LYS A 306 6.63 9.69 -10.01
CA LYS A 306 5.28 10.01 -10.51
C LYS A 306 4.65 11.19 -9.76
N ALA A 307 4.82 11.26 -8.44
CA ALA A 307 4.32 12.36 -7.62
C ALA A 307 4.97 13.70 -8.01
N ASP A 308 6.27 13.72 -8.31
CA ASP A 308 6.97 14.92 -8.78
C ASP A 308 6.47 15.37 -10.17
N VAL A 309 6.19 14.43 -11.09
CA VAL A 309 5.54 14.76 -12.37
C VAL A 309 4.18 15.44 -12.14
N LEU A 310 3.35 14.88 -11.26
CA LEU A 310 2.03 15.42 -10.94
C LEU A 310 2.12 16.79 -10.24
N TRP A 311 3.11 16.96 -9.36
CA TRP A 311 3.42 18.25 -8.73
C TRP A 311 3.76 19.32 -9.77
N ASN A 312 4.61 18.99 -10.75
CA ASN A 312 4.99 19.91 -11.83
C ASN A 312 3.82 20.24 -12.78
N LEU A 313 2.81 19.37 -12.86
CA LEU A 313 1.55 19.64 -13.56
C LEU A 313 0.55 20.47 -12.72
N HIS A 314 0.95 20.90 -11.52
CA HIS A 314 0.09 21.54 -10.52
C HIS A 314 -1.14 20.70 -10.14
N ARG A 315 -1.01 19.37 -10.18
CA ARG A 315 -2.02 18.40 -9.74
C ARG A 315 -1.44 17.56 -8.61
N PRO A 316 -1.04 18.21 -7.50
CA PRO A 316 -0.17 17.61 -6.51
C PRO A 316 -0.86 16.39 -5.87
N THR A 317 -0.32 15.20 -6.09
CA THR A 317 -0.91 13.93 -5.62
C THR A 317 0.18 13.16 -4.89
N PHE A 318 -0.13 12.66 -3.70
CA PHE A 318 0.80 11.84 -2.92
C PHE A 318 0.40 10.37 -2.99
N PHE A 319 1.35 9.50 -2.67
CA PHE A 319 1.16 8.06 -2.71
C PHE A 319 1.15 7.48 -1.29
N ILE A 320 0.21 6.58 -1.06
CA ILE A 320 0.18 5.71 0.12
C ILE A 320 0.48 4.30 -0.36
N CYS A 321 1.34 3.59 0.34
CA CYS A 321 1.66 2.19 0.08
C CYS A 321 1.78 1.38 1.37
N GLU A 322 1.88 0.07 1.23
CA GLU A 322 1.95 -0.87 2.35
C GLU A 322 3.39 -1.39 2.50
N SER A 323 3.87 -1.54 3.73
CA SER A 323 5.00 -2.41 3.98
C SER A 323 4.58 -3.87 3.87
N ARG A 324 5.53 -4.76 3.60
CA ARG A 324 5.33 -6.20 3.79
C ARG A 324 4.96 -6.52 5.24
N LEU A 325 4.25 -7.63 5.42
CA LEU A 325 4.01 -8.24 6.72
C LEU A 325 5.28 -8.97 7.22
N PRO A 326 5.40 -9.23 8.53
CA PRO A 326 6.43 -10.14 9.05
C PRO A 326 6.36 -11.51 8.36
N TYR A 327 7.50 -12.06 7.98
CA TYR A 327 7.57 -13.42 7.47
C TYR A 327 7.51 -14.45 8.60
N ALA A 328 7.18 -15.70 8.27
CA ALA A 328 6.90 -16.73 9.27
C ALA A 328 8.08 -17.06 10.21
N ASN A 329 9.32 -16.80 9.78
CA ASN A 329 10.54 -16.98 10.59
C ASN A 329 11.07 -15.67 11.20
N GLU A 330 10.37 -14.55 11.06
CA GLU A 330 10.81 -13.26 11.61
C GLU A 330 10.08 -12.95 12.90
N THR A 331 10.82 -12.45 13.89
CA THR A 331 10.20 -11.73 15.01
C THR A 331 9.76 -10.33 14.56
N LEU A 332 8.95 -9.65 15.38
CA LEU A 332 8.60 -8.25 15.12
C LEU A 332 9.82 -7.31 15.15
N ASP A 333 10.83 -7.64 15.96
CA ASP A 333 12.11 -6.91 15.99
C ASP A 333 12.87 -7.10 14.67
N ASP A 334 12.98 -8.34 14.17
CA ASP A 334 13.64 -8.63 12.88
C ASP A 334 12.93 -7.95 11.71
N TRP A 335 11.60 -8.00 11.71
CA TRP A 335 10.76 -7.33 10.72
C TRP A 335 10.97 -5.80 10.75
N ALA A 336 10.93 -5.20 11.94
CA ALA A 336 11.13 -3.76 12.08
C ALA A 336 12.54 -3.34 11.61
N ALA A 337 13.57 -4.10 11.98
CA ALA A 337 14.94 -3.87 11.52
C ALA A 337 15.06 -3.99 9.99
N ALA A 338 14.40 -4.98 9.37
CA ALA A 338 14.40 -5.16 7.92
C ALA A 338 13.72 -3.99 7.20
N LEU A 339 12.59 -3.48 7.70
CA LEU A 339 11.94 -2.30 7.12
C LEU A 339 12.82 -1.05 7.25
N ILE A 340 13.43 -0.84 8.42
CA ILE A 340 14.35 0.29 8.62
C ILE A 340 15.52 0.21 7.62
N ALA A 341 16.07 -0.99 7.39
CA ALA A 341 17.13 -1.21 6.42
C ALA A 341 16.67 -0.89 4.99
N ASP A 342 15.47 -1.32 4.57
CA ASP A 342 14.93 -1.03 3.24
C ASP A 342 14.70 0.47 3.02
N LYS A 343 14.33 1.21 4.07
CA LYS A 343 14.24 2.69 4.00
C LYS A 343 15.59 3.40 3.93
N GLN A 344 16.71 2.75 4.28
CA GLN A 344 18.01 3.41 4.27
C GLN A 344 18.35 3.95 2.89
N GLY A 345 18.78 5.22 2.84
CA GLY A 345 19.15 5.87 1.59
C GLY A 345 17.97 6.30 0.72
N PHE A 346 16.72 6.08 1.16
CA PHE A 346 15.53 6.58 0.47
C PHE A 346 14.90 7.75 1.24
N ALA A 347 14.56 8.82 0.51
CA ALA A 347 13.72 9.88 1.01
C ALA A 347 12.83 10.47 -0.09
N HIS A 348 11.53 10.61 0.17
CA HIS A 348 10.62 11.32 -0.72
C HIS A 348 9.47 11.99 0.02
N ARG A 349 9.22 13.27 -0.29
CA ARG A 349 8.24 14.11 0.40
C ARG A 349 6.78 13.75 0.17
N PHE A 350 6.46 13.05 -0.92
CA PHE A 350 5.08 12.74 -1.33
C PHE A 350 4.78 11.23 -1.37
N VAL A 351 5.57 10.41 -0.68
CA VAL A 351 5.29 8.97 -0.50
C VAL A 351 5.16 8.70 1.00
N SER A 352 4.16 7.92 1.37
CA SER A 352 3.88 7.49 2.74
C SER A 352 3.72 5.98 2.76
N CYS A 353 4.43 5.30 3.65
CA CYS A 353 4.35 3.85 3.79
C CYS A 353 3.73 3.48 5.15
N VAL A 354 2.64 2.70 5.13
CA VAL A 354 1.95 2.24 6.32
C VAL A 354 2.51 0.89 6.74
N THR A 355 2.89 0.78 8.01
CA THR A 355 3.44 -0.45 8.62
C THR A 355 2.52 -1.06 9.66
N ALA A 356 1.55 -0.29 10.15
CA ALA A 356 0.49 -0.81 11.00
C ALA A 356 -0.22 -1.95 10.28
N HIS A 357 -0.25 -3.11 10.92
CA HIS A 357 -0.84 -4.32 10.41
C HIS A 357 -1.44 -5.10 11.57
N GLY A 358 -2.17 -6.15 11.25
CA GLY A 358 -2.78 -7.02 12.24
C GLY A 358 -4.06 -7.62 11.69
N GLU A 359 -4.79 -8.32 12.54
CA GLU A 359 -6.05 -8.93 12.13
C GLU A 359 -7.10 -7.85 11.88
N VAL A 360 -7.78 -7.92 10.74
CA VAL A 360 -8.86 -7.01 10.37
C VAL A 360 -10.13 -7.80 10.09
N SER A 361 -11.21 -7.41 10.75
CA SER A 361 -12.57 -7.92 10.53
C SER A 361 -13.27 -7.06 9.49
N ASP A 362 -13.69 -7.68 8.38
CA ASP A 362 -14.45 -6.96 7.35
C ASP A 362 -15.97 -7.04 7.57
N SER A 363 -16.73 -6.34 6.72
CA SER A 363 -18.19 -6.32 6.80
C SER A 363 -18.86 -7.67 6.50
N THR A 364 -18.12 -8.67 6.00
CA THR A 364 -18.62 -10.03 5.77
C THR A 364 -18.39 -10.94 6.98
N GLY A 365 -17.68 -10.46 8.00
CA GLY A 365 -17.27 -11.24 9.16
C GLY A 365 -15.94 -11.99 8.97
N LYS A 366 -15.28 -11.85 7.82
CA LYS A 366 -13.98 -12.49 7.55
C LYS A 366 -12.88 -11.78 8.34
N ARG A 367 -12.03 -12.56 9.03
CA ARG A 367 -10.94 -12.05 9.87
C ARG A 367 -9.59 -12.46 9.29
N LEU A 368 -8.81 -11.51 8.78
CA LEU A 368 -7.50 -11.82 8.20
C LEU A 368 -6.44 -10.83 8.65
N VAL A 369 -5.24 -11.33 8.92
CA VAL A 369 -4.06 -10.52 9.14
C VAL A 369 -3.66 -9.83 7.84
N ARG A 370 -3.57 -8.50 7.88
CA ARG A 370 -3.22 -7.67 6.72
C ARG A 370 -2.73 -6.28 7.15
N ASN A 371 -2.12 -5.56 6.21
CA ASN A 371 -1.71 -4.18 6.41
C ASN A 371 -2.95 -3.27 6.50
N TRP A 372 -2.88 -2.23 7.33
CA TRP A 372 -3.98 -1.33 7.62
C TRP A 372 -4.03 -0.08 6.74
N ALA A 373 -3.26 0.01 5.66
CA ALA A 373 -3.28 1.15 4.75
C ALA A 373 -4.69 1.46 4.18
N GLY A 374 -5.56 0.45 4.02
CA GLY A 374 -6.97 0.64 3.68
C GLY A 374 -7.73 1.40 4.77
N LEU A 375 -7.60 0.97 6.03
CA LEU A 375 -8.18 1.66 7.19
C LEU A 375 -7.60 3.09 7.34
N PHE A 376 -6.29 3.26 7.10
CA PHE A 376 -5.63 4.56 7.15
C PHE A 376 -6.15 5.51 6.07
N SER A 377 -6.26 5.03 4.84
CA SER A 377 -6.81 5.78 3.71
C SER A 377 -8.25 6.20 3.98
N GLY A 378 -9.08 5.29 4.51
CA GLY A 378 -10.44 5.61 4.94
C GLY A 378 -10.45 6.69 6.03
N ARG A 379 -9.56 6.58 7.02
CA ARG A 379 -9.42 7.61 8.06
C ARG A 379 -9.08 8.98 7.47
N LEU A 380 -8.15 9.05 6.50
CA LEU A 380 -7.83 10.31 5.82
C LEU A 380 -9.03 10.91 5.09
N LEU A 381 -9.83 10.09 4.40
CA LEU A 381 -11.06 10.55 3.74
C LEU A 381 -12.12 11.06 4.74
N SER A 382 -12.15 10.50 5.95
CA SER A 382 -13.12 10.86 6.98
C SER A 382 -12.81 12.17 7.72
N ILE A 383 -11.59 12.69 7.59
CA ILE A 383 -11.12 13.86 8.36
C ILE A 383 -10.73 15.03 7.44
N PRO A 384 -10.94 16.29 7.89
CA PRO A 384 -10.46 17.47 7.18
C PRO A 384 -8.93 17.45 6.97
N VAL A 385 -8.45 18.11 5.91
CA VAL A 385 -7.04 18.01 5.44
C VAL A 385 -5.99 18.35 6.49
N MET A 386 -6.30 19.28 7.39
CA MET A 386 -5.37 19.76 8.41
C MET A 386 -5.41 18.92 9.70
N ARG A 387 -6.28 17.90 9.77
CA ARG A 387 -6.44 17.11 10.99
C ARG A 387 -5.58 15.86 10.97
N ALA A 388 -4.84 15.64 12.04
CA ALA A 388 -4.04 14.43 12.22
C ALA A 388 -4.95 13.19 12.42
N PRO A 389 -4.71 12.08 11.71
CA PRO A 389 -5.49 10.85 11.86
C PRO A 389 -5.36 10.23 13.25
N GLY A 390 -4.22 10.41 13.93
CA GLY A 390 -3.91 9.94 15.30
C GLY A 390 -4.64 10.69 16.42
N ARG A 391 -5.52 11.64 16.10
CA ARG A 391 -6.28 12.38 17.10
C ARG A 391 -7.23 11.45 17.89
N VAL A 392 -6.90 11.22 19.16
CA VAL A 392 -7.65 10.32 20.07
C VAL A 392 -9.14 10.64 20.17
N ARG A 393 -9.50 11.93 20.21
CA ARG A 393 -10.91 12.38 20.33
C ARG A 393 -11.78 11.91 19.16
N ASP A 394 -11.18 11.64 18.01
CA ASP A 394 -11.90 11.25 16.80
C ASP A 394 -12.09 9.72 16.73
N GLY A 395 -11.83 9.00 17.82
CA GLY A 395 -12.02 7.56 17.95
C GLY A 395 -10.81 6.72 17.56
N GLY A 396 -10.71 5.54 18.16
CA GLY A 396 -9.72 4.53 17.81
C GLY A 396 -10.12 3.70 16.58
N ILE A 397 -9.22 2.82 16.18
CA ILE A 397 -9.38 1.86 15.10
C ILE A 397 -10.16 0.66 15.66
N SER A 398 -11.43 0.51 15.25
CA SER A 398 -12.30 -0.56 15.77
C SER A 398 -12.32 -1.81 14.88
N GLN A 399 -11.84 -1.69 13.64
CA GLN A 399 -11.89 -2.74 12.63
C GLN A 399 -10.70 -3.70 12.71
N GLY A 400 -9.62 -3.31 13.40
CA GLY A 400 -8.38 -4.08 13.45
C GLY A 400 -7.81 -4.22 14.85
N SER A 401 -7.12 -5.34 15.09
CA SER A 401 -6.31 -5.60 16.28
C SER A 401 -4.84 -5.72 15.93
N LEU A 402 -3.99 -4.95 16.62
CA LEU A 402 -2.53 -5.06 16.47
C LEU A 402 -2.06 -6.46 16.92
N PRO A 403 -0.90 -6.94 16.43
CA PRO A 403 -0.29 -8.17 16.94
C PRO A 403 -0.03 -8.07 18.45
N ASP A 404 -0.22 -9.17 19.17
CA ASP A 404 -0.07 -9.21 20.64
C ASP A 404 1.34 -8.79 21.11
N LEU A 405 2.36 -9.07 20.30
CA LEU A 405 3.76 -8.72 20.59
C LEU A 405 4.14 -7.31 20.10
N TYR A 406 3.21 -6.55 19.53
CA TYR A 406 3.48 -5.18 19.08
C TYR A 406 3.64 -4.25 20.30
N THR A 407 4.69 -3.42 20.29
CA THR A 407 5.08 -2.60 21.45
C THR A 407 5.30 -1.14 21.05
N GLU A 408 5.34 -0.24 22.04
CA GLU A 408 5.73 1.16 21.85
C GLU A 408 7.16 1.29 21.30
N GLY A 409 8.06 0.33 21.61
CA GLY A 409 9.41 0.30 21.07
C GLY A 409 9.42 0.14 19.54
N HIS A 410 8.67 -0.84 19.03
CA HIS A 410 8.50 -1.05 17.59
C HIS A 410 7.90 0.19 16.92
N GLN A 411 6.86 0.76 17.52
CA GLN A 411 6.21 1.97 17.02
C GLN A 411 7.18 3.15 16.91
N SER A 412 7.91 3.46 17.99
CA SER A 412 8.84 4.59 18.04
C SER A 412 9.97 4.46 17.01
N GLN A 413 10.52 3.26 16.84
CA GLN A 413 11.58 2.99 15.87
C GLN A 413 11.11 3.18 14.43
N LEU A 414 9.92 2.66 14.09
CA LEU A 414 9.36 2.76 12.74
C LEU A 414 8.94 4.21 12.43
N GLU A 415 8.28 4.91 13.35
CA GLU A 415 7.88 6.31 13.14
C GLU A 415 9.07 7.25 12.98
N SER A 416 10.13 7.04 13.76
CA SER A 416 11.37 7.82 13.63
C SER A 416 12.02 7.67 12.26
N ASN A 417 11.72 6.57 11.56
CA ASN A 417 12.17 6.31 10.19
C ASN A 417 11.20 6.77 9.10
N GLY A 418 10.06 7.37 9.46
CA GLY A 418 9.12 7.96 8.50
C GLY A 418 7.93 7.06 8.13
N TYR A 419 7.74 5.95 8.84
CA TYR A 419 6.60 5.07 8.63
C TYR A 419 5.36 5.55 9.39
N VAL A 420 4.19 5.28 8.82
CA VAL A 420 2.91 5.41 9.52
C VAL A 420 2.66 4.14 10.32
N THR A 421 2.43 4.29 11.62
CA THR A 421 2.22 3.19 12.55
C THR A 421 0.88 3.33 13.29
N ALA A 422 0.61 2.42 14.23
CA ALA A 422 -0.46 2.55 15.20
C ALA A 422 0.09 2.29 16.61
N LYS A 423 -0.64 2.74 17.63
CA LYS A 423 -0.24 2.63 19.03
C LYS A 423 -1.43 2.42 19.95
N HIS A 424 -1.15 1.89 21.13
CA HIS A 424 -2.09 1.84 22.24
C HIS A 424 -1.80 2.95 23.24
N TYR A 425 -2.85 3.44 23.89
CA TYR A 425 -2.73 4.32 25.05
C TYR A 425 -3.15 3.54 26.30
N ALA A 426 -2.37 3.66 27.37
CA ALA A 426 -2.75 3.09 28.66
C ALA A 426 -4.15 3.60 29.08
N GLY A 427 -5.07 2.66 29.36
CA GLY A 427 -6.45 2.97 29.74
C GLY A 427 -7.45 3.08 28.58
N LEU A 428 -7.03 2.93 27.32
CA LEU A 428 -7.91 2.82 26.16
C LEU A 428 -7.80 1.43 25.53
N SER A 429 -8.94 0.83 25.15
CA SER A 429 -8.99 -0.53 24.62
C SER A 429 -8.65 -0.64 23.13
N SER A 430 -8.82 0.44 22.37
CA SER A 430 -8.58 0.46 20.92
C SER A 430 -7.15 0.87 20.58
N ALA A 431 -6.67 0.44 19.42
CA ALA A 431 -5.50 1.03 18.77
C ALA A 431 -5.86 2.41 18.21
N TYR A 432 -4.87 3.29 18.09
CA TYR A 432 -4.98 4.62 17.50
C TYR A 432 -3.84 4.81 16.51
N TRP A 433 -4.07 5.64 15.49
CA TRP A 433 -2.99 5.98 14.57
C TRP A 433 -1.86 6.70 15.29
N GLY A 434 -0.65 6.34 14.87
CA GLY A 434 0.57 7.06 15.18
C GLY A 434 0.67 8.38 14.40
N ASP A 435 1.89 8.86 14.24
CA ASP A 435 2.18 10.02 13.41
C ASP A 435 1.96 9.71 11.92
N GLU A 436 1.32 10.62 11.19
CA GLU A 436 1.07 10.50 9.75
C GLU A 436 2.30 10.88 8.91
N LYS A 437 3.37 10.12 9.05
CA LYS A 437 4.66 10.41 8.39
C LYS A 437 4.63 10.19 6.87
N THR A 438 5.40 11.02 6.17
CA THR A 438 5.91 10.70 4.82
C THR A 438 7.31 10.12 4.95
N LEU A 439 7.79 9.49 3.89
CA LEU A 439 9.17 9.02 3.78
C LEU A 439 10.17 10.17 3.54
N ALA A 440 9.84 11.41 3.89
CA ALA A 440 10.74 12.54 3.75
C ALA A 440 11.89 12.49 4.75
N ASP A 441 12.95 13.25 4.48
CA ASP A 441 13.98 13.55 5.47
C ASP A 441 13.40 14.25 6.71
N VAL A 442 14.00 14.00 7.86
CA VAL A 442 13.63 14.57 9.17
C VAL A 442 13.78 16.10 9.26
N THR A 443 14.36 16.74 8.24
CA THR A 443 14.44 18.20 8.12
C THR A 443 13.39 18.78 7.16
N SER A 444 12.68 17.94 6.40
CA SER A 444 11.70 18.37 5.42
C SER A 444 10.47 19.00 6.06
N ASP A 445 9.92 20.05 5.43
CA ASP A 445 8.63 20.63 5.84
C ASP A 445 7.44 19.68 5.57
N TYR A 446 7.63 18.69 4.71
CA TYR A 446 6.57 17.76 4.27
C TYR A 446 6.60 16.41 5.00
N GLN A 447 7.21 16.35 6.19
CA GLN A 447 7.27 15.12 7.00
C GLN A 447 5.90 14.57 7.42
N TYR A 448 4.87 15.40 7.46
CA TYR A 448 3.54 15.01 7.92
C TYR A 448 2.52 15.16 6.80
N LEU A 449 1.67 14.14 6.63
CA LEU A 449 0.58 14.17 5.67
C LEU A 449 -0.40 15.33 5.95
N THR A 450 -0.62 15.75 7.18
CA THR A 450 -1.48 16.92 7.48
C THR A 450 -0.97 18.20 6.82
N VAL A 451 0.34 18.44 6.83
CA VAL A 451 0.97 19.57 6.13
C VAL A 451 0.78 19.40 4.63
N LEU A 452 1.13 18.22 4.12
CA LEU A 452 1.05 17.91 2.70
C LEU A 452 -0.37 18.10 2.16
N ARG A 453 -1.38 17.49 2.80
CA ARG A 453 -2.80 17.57 2.40
C ARG A 453 -3.29 19.02 2.38
N THR A 454 -2.92 19.81 3.39
CA THR A 454 -3.28 21.23 3.47
C THR A 454 -2.64 22.03 2.32
N VAL A 455 -1.33 21.84 2.08
CA VAL A 455 -0.61 22.51 0.99
C VAL A 455 -1.16 22.10 -0.37
N PHE A 456 -1.44 20.81 -0.57
CA PHE A 456 -1.95 20.27 -1.83
C PHE A 456 -3.34 20.81 -2.15
N LYS A 457 -4.22 20.91 -1.15
CA LYS A 457 -5.52 21.56 -1.29
C LYS A 457 -5.37 23.05 -1.65
N ALA A 458 -4.46 23.77 -1.00
CA ALA A 458 -4.18 25.17 -1.30
C ALA A 458 -3.66 25.38 -2.73
N VAL A 459 -2.73 24.53 -3.20
CA VAL A 459 -2.19 24.58 -4.56
C VAL A 459 -3.30 24.32 -5.60
N ARG A 460 -4.17 23.33 -5.39
CA ARG A 460 -5.31 23.08 -6.29
C ARG A 460 -6.25 24.28 -6.37
N LYS A 461 -6.64 24.85 -5.23
CA LYS A 461 -7.51 26.03 -5.17
C LYS A 461 -6.86 27.25 -5.84
N ALA A 462 -5.59 27.52 -5.56
CA ALA A 462 -4.84 28.60 -6.16
C ALA A 462 -4.70 28.44 -7.68
N ARG A 463 -4.44 27.22 -8.17
CA ARG A 463 -4.39 26.92 -9.60
C ARG A 463 -5.73 27.19 -10.28
N ILE A 464 -6.83 26.68 -9.74
CA ILE A 464 -8.17 26.88 -10.33
C ILE A 464 -8.56 28.36 -10.32
N ALA A 465 -8.21 29.08 -9.25
CA ALA A 465 -8.43 30.52 -9.19
C ALA A 465 -7.60 31.27 -10.24
N ALA A 466 -6.33 30.91 -10.41
CA ALA A 466 -5.45 31.52 -11.41
C ALA A 466 -5.89 31.24 -12.85
N LEU A 467 -6.52 30.09 -13.13
CA LEU A 467 -7.08 29.80 -14.46
C LEU A 467 -8.16 30.80 -14.89
N LYS A 468 -8.84 31.46 -13.95
CA LYS A 468 -9.81 32.52 -14.26
C LYS A 468 -9.17 33.78 -14.86
N SER A 469 -7.85 33.92 -14.74
CA SER A 469 -7.06 34.98 -15.35
C SER A 469 -6.40 34.54 -16.66
N MET A 470 -6.77 33.38 -17.23
CA MET A 470 -6.33 33.02 -18.58
C MET A 470 -6.93 33.98 -19.60
N TYR A 471 -6.11 34.44 -20.54
CA TYR A 471 -6.44 35.47 -21.54
C TYR A 471 -6.78 36.85 -20.96
N ASP A 472 -6.54 37.04 -19.66
CA ASP A 472 -6.66 38.35 -19.04
C ASP A 472 -5.47 39.23 -19.43
N GLU A 473 -5.70 40.53 -19.48
CA GLU A 473 -4.67 41.50 -19.81
C GLU A 473 -3.83 41.77 -18.55
N ALA A 474 -2.50 41.82 -18.67
CA ALA A 474 -1.65 42.12 -17.51
C ALA A 474 -1.99 43.48 -16.87
N GLY A 475 -2.58 44.39 -17.65
CA GLY A 475 -3.40 45.51 -17.20
C GLY A 475 -4.39 45.90 -18.29
N ASP A 476 -5.59 46.32 -17.89
CA ASP A 476 -6.64 46.75 -18.81
C ASP A 476 -6.23 48.08 -19.48
N PRO A 477 -5.95 48.10 -20.80
CA PRO A 477 -5.53 49.30 -21.52
C PRO A 477 -6.69 50.28 -21.78
N VAL A 478 -7.92 49.88 -21.44
CA VAL A 478 -9.17 50.64 -21.66
C VAL A 478 -9.73 51.20 -20.34
N ALA A 479 -9.28 50.71 -19.18
CA ALA A 479 -9.67 51.22 -17.86
C ALA A 479 -8.83 52.44 -17.41
N GLU A 480 -9.50 53.47 -16.87
CA GLU A 480 -8.85 54.66 -16.32
C GLU A 480 -8.00 54.27 -15.09
N GLY A 481 -6.70 54.56 -15.13
CA GLY A 481 -5.75 54.16 -14.09
C GLY A 481 -5.13 52.75 -14.27
N GLY A 482 -5.45 52.03 -15.36
CA GLY A 482 -4.81 50.77 -15.73
C GLY A 482 -4.99 49.68 -14.69
N ALA A 483 -6.23 49.40 -14.28
CA ALA A 483 -6.54 48.34 -13.31
C ALA A 483 -5.85 47.03 -13.73
N ALA A 484 -4.77 46.68 -13.01
CA ALA A 484 -3.85 45.63 -13.44
C ALA A 484 -4.51 44.26 -13.29
N GLY A 485 -4.62 43.45 -14.35
CA GLY A 485 -5.07 42.05 -14.24
C GLY A 485 -4.24 41.23 -13.26
N LEU A 486 -3.01 41.68 -12.93
CA LEU A 486 -2.22 41.16 -11.81
C LEU A 486 -2.90 41.32 -10.44
N ASN A 487 -3.58 42.44 -10.19
CA ASN A 487 -4.35 42.64 -8.95
C ASN A 487 -5.57 41.72 -8.92
N TYR A 488 -6.21 41.49 -10.06
CA TYR A 488 -7.32 40.55 -10.18
C TYR A 488 -6.86 39.09 -9.95
N LEU A 489 -5.75 38.68 -10.56
CA LEU A 489 -5.10 37.38 -10.32
C LEU A 489 -4.80 37.19 -8.83
N LYS A 490 -4.16 38.18 -8.19
CA LYS A 490 -3.86 38.15 -6.76
C LYS A 490 -5.14 37.98 -5.93
N ALA A 491 -6.15 38.83 -6.16
CA ALA A 491 -7.39 38.82 -5.40
C ALA A 491 -8.15 37.48 -5.55
N ASN A 492 -8.14 36.89 -6.74
CA ASN A 492 -8.76 35.57 -6.99
C ASN A 492 -8.07 34.45 -6.19
N ILE A 493 -6.73 34.44 -6.19
CA ILE A 493 -5.96 33.46 -5.41
C ILE A 493 -6.22 33.63 -3.91
N GLU A 494 -6.14 34.84 -3.38
CA GLU A 494 -6.40 35.11 -1.96
C GLU A 494 -7.84 34.76 -1.56
N THR A 495 -8.83 35.07 -2.41
CA THR A 495 -10.22 34.66 -2.19
C THR A 495 -10.37 33.15 -2.14
N ALA A 496 -9.68 32.41 -3.01
CA ALA A 496 -9.70 30.96 -2.99
C ALA A 496 -9.04 30.38 -1.73
N LEU A 497 -7.92 30.94 -1.27
CA LEU A 497 -7.27 30.54 -0.01
C LEU A 497 -8.12 30.89 1.21
N ASN A 498 -8.84 32.02 1.18
CA ASN A 498 -9.77 32.41 2.25
C ASN A 498 -10.92 31.40 2.44
N THR A 499 -11.25 30.58 1.43
CA THR A 499 -12.21 29.47 1.63
C THR A 499 -11.69 28.41 2.60
N MET A 500 -10.37 28.20 2.68
CA MET A 500 -9.75 27.29 3.65
C MET A 500 -9.66 27.93 5.04
N VAL A 501 -9.54 29.26 5.11
CA VAL A 501 -9.61 30.02 6.37
C VAL A 501 -11.04 30.03 6.92
N ALA A 502 -12.04 30.14 6.06
CA ALA A 502 -13.45 30.14 6.45
C ALA A 502 -14.02 28.73 6.70
N ALA A 503 -13.28 27.66 6.37
CA ALA A 503 -13.71 26.30 6.58
C ALA A 503 -14.02 26.03 8.07
N VAL A 504 -14.97 25.13 8.35
CA VAL A 504 -15.30 24.71 9.71
C VAL A 504 -15.17 23.20 9.81
N PRO A 505 -14.16 22.68 10.53
CA PRO A 505 -13.06 23.41 11.19
C PRO A 505 -12.11 24.12 10.21
N CYS A 506 -11.45 25.18 10.69
CA CYS A 506 -10.53 26.00 9.91
C CYS A 506 -9.31 25.19 9.45
N GLU A 507 -8.90 25.33 8.19
CA GLU A 507 -7.81 24.56 7.57
C GLU A 507 -6.50 25.35 7.43
N LEU A 508 -6.60 26.67 7.23
CA LEU A 508 -5.49 27.61 7.23
C LEU A 508 -5.77 28.75 8.21
N ALA A 509 -4.74 29.19 8.94
CA ALA A 509 -4.85 30.42 9.73
C ALA A 509 -4.87 31.66 8.82
N ALA A 510 -4.09 31.64 7.74
CA ALA A 510 -4.09 32.65 6.68
C ALA A 510 -3.43 32.11 5.40
N GLY A 511 -3.77 32.69 4.26
CA GLY A 511 -3.08 32.49 2.99
C GLY A 511 -2.90 33.84 2.29
N LEU A 512 -1.69 34.15 1.84
CA LEU A 512 -1.36 35.42 1.17
C LEU A 512 -0.74 35.15 -0.19
N ALA A 513 -1.06 35.98 -1.18
CA ALA A 513 -0.42 35.95 -2.49
C ALA A 513 0.34 37.26 -2.71
N ASN A 514 1.65 37.15 -2.96
CA ASN A 514 2.51 38.26 -3.28
C ASN A 514 2.99 38.14 -4.74
N ILE A 515 2.84 39.23 -5.51
CA ILE A 515 3.37 39.32 -6.87
C ILE A 515 4.51 40.34 -6.80
N PRO A 516 5.79 39.91 -6.88
CA PRO A 516 6.92 40.83 -6.87
C PRO A 516 6.81 41.91 -7.95
N ASN A 517 7.20 43.15 -7.62
CA ASN A 517 7.22 44.25 -8.58
C ASN A 517 8.41 44.13 -9.55
N GLY A 518 8.28 44.70 -10.75
CA GLY A 518 9.39 44.81 -11.71
C GLY A 518 9.74 43.50 -12.44
N GLN A 519 8.83 42.53 -12.45
CA GLN A 519 8.99 41.29 -13.21
C GLN A 519 8.90 41.54 -14.72
N ASP A 520 9.74 40.87 -15.48
CA ASP A 520 9.61 40.80 -16.93
C ASP A 520 8.50 39.80 -17.31
N ILE A 521 7.25 40.24 -17.15
CA ILE A 521 6.05 39.42 -17.37
C ILE A 521 5.89 39.00 -18.84
N VAL A 522 6.44 39.76 -19.78
CA VAL A 522 6.31 39.50 -21.22
C VAL A 522 7.16 38.30 -21.61
N ASN A 523 8.40 38.24 -21.14
CA ASN A 523 9.31 37.15 -21.48
C ASN A 523 9.23 35.98 -20.49
N ASN A 524 8.86 36.23 -19.23
CA ASN A 524 8.94 35.23 -18.18
C ASN A 524 7.58 34.79 -17.60
N GLY A 525 6.46 35.40 -17.98
CA GLY A 525 5.19 35.17 -17.29
C GLY A 525 5.20 35.73 -15.87
N VAL A 526 4.19 35.34 -15.07
CA VAL A 526 3.95 35.96 -13.75
C VAL A 526 4.41 35.02 -12.64
N ALA A 527 5.42 35.43 -11.86
CA ALA A 527 5.79 34.78 -10.61
C ALA A 527 4.90 35.28 -9.46
N VAL A 528 4.40 34.33 -8.68
CA VAL A 528 3.54 34.55 -7.52
C VAL A 528 4.12 33.76 -6.34
N GLU A 529 4.38 34.47 -5.25
CA GLU A 529 4.79 33.88 -3.97
C GLU A 529 3.55 33.63 -3.12
N LEU A 530 3.30 32.39 -2.74
CA LEU A 530 2.20 32.01 -1.87
C LEU A 530 2.74 31.72 -0.47
N ASP A 531 2.22 32.45 0.51
CA ASP A 531 2.52 32.24 1.92
C ASP A 531 1.32 31.53 2.58
N LEU A 532 1.49 30.26 2.96
CA LEU A 532 0.47 29.45 3.61
C LEU A 532 0.79 29.31 5.10
N ILE A 533 -0.14 29.69 5.98
CA ILE A 533 -0.01 29.55 7.44
C ILE A 533 -0.96 28.44 7.91
N GLY A 534 -0.40 27.28 8.22
CA GLY A 534 -1.15 26.11 8.68
C GLY A 534 -1.61 26.18 10.14
N ILE A 535 -2.63 25.38 10.49
CA ILE A 535 -3.18 25.25 11.85
C ILE A 535 -2.59 24.09 12.67
N PRO A 536 -2.30 22.88 12.12
CA PRO A 536 -1.83 21.76 12.94
C PRO A 536 -0.37 21.92 13.35
N ILE A 537 0.41 22.65 12.55
CA ILE A 537 1.81 23.00 12.81
C ILE A 537 1.92 24.48 12.48
N ILE A 538 2.19 25.34 13.48
CA ILE A 538 2.36 26.80 13.27
C ILE A 538 3.70 27.03 12.55
N ARG A 539 3.75 26.66 11.26
CA ARG A 539 4.88 26.87 10.36
C ARG A 539 4.34 27.50 9.08
N LYS A 540 5.05 28.53 8.63
CA LYS A 540 4.76 29.22 7.38
C LYS A 540 5.41 28.44 6.23
N ILE A 541 4.61 27.99 5.27
CA ILE A 541 5.10 27.39 4.03
C ILE A 541 5.11 28.48 2.95
N LYS A 542 6.26 28.67 2.32
CA LYS A 542 6.39 29.54 1.14
C LYS A 542 6.44 28.70 -0.13
N LEU A 543 5.57 29.00 -1.08
CA LEU A 543 5.58 28.40 -2.40
C LEU A 543 5.88 29.48 -3.45
N PHE A 544 6.65 29.11 -4.47
CA PHE A 544 6.97 29.97 -5.59
C PHE A 544 6.29 29.40 -6.83
N ALA A 545 5.15 29.97 -7.21
CA ALA A 545 4.43 29.59 -8.42
C ALA A 545 4.82 30.51 -9.58
N ARG A 546 4.85 29.97 -10.79
CA ARG A 546 5.06 30.73 -12.01
C ARG A 546 3.99 30.37 -13.02
N TYR A 547 3.19 31.35 -13.43
CA TYR A 547 2.12 31.18 -14.41
C TYR A 547 2.61 31.62 -15.79
N ILE A 548 2.63 30.67 -16.73
CA ILE A 548 3.07 30.84 -18.12
C ILE A 548 2.06 30.20 -19.07
N TYR A 549 1.94 30.72 -20.29
CA TYR A 549 1.14 30.08 -21.33
C TYR A 549 1.80 28.77 -21.79
N ALA A 550 1.00 27.71 -21.83
CA ALA A 550 1.38 26.41 -22.39
C ALA A 550 1.79 26.56 -23.86
N GLY A 551 2.91 25.95 -24.25
CA GLY A 551 3.41 26.00 -25.63
C GLY A 551 4.22 27.25 -26.00
N SER A 552 4.43 28.18 -25.06
CA SER A 552 5.35 29.30 -25.27
C SER A 552 6.80 28.81 -25.31
N GLY A 553 7.73 29.58 -25.89
CA GLY A 553 9.17 29.24 -25.93
C GLY A 553 9.84 29.09 -24.55
N PHE A 554 9.10 29.40 -23.48
CA PHE A 554 9.52 29.32 -22.09
C PHE A 554 8.71 28.29 -21.29
N ASP A 555 7.91 27.46 -21.97
CA ASP A 555 7.29 26.28 -21.37
C ASP A 555 8.40 25.29 -20.98
N PRO A 556 8.64 25.04 -19.68
CA PRO A 556 9.71 24.14 -19.24
C PRO A 556 9.49 22.71 -19.72
N ARG A 557 8.27 22.34 -20.12
CA ARG A 557 7.97 21.05 -20.76
C ARG A 557 8.49 20.94 -22.19
N LEU A 558 8.88 22.05 -22.82
CA LEU A 558 9.48 22.11 -24.15
C LEU A 558 11.00 22.29 -24.11
N GLN A 559 11.60 22.44 -22.92
CA GLN A 559 13.04 22.66 -22.73
C GLN A 559 13.82 21.38 -22.38
N GLY A 560 13.21 20.20 -22.53
CA GLY A 560 13.84 18.90 -22.32
C GLY A 560 13.00 17.76 -22.89
#